data_AF-A0A3R7YMD2-F1
#
_entry.id   AF-A0A3R7YMD2-F1
#
_cell.length_a   1.000
_cell.length_b   1.000
_cell.length_c   1.000
_cell.angle_alpha   90.00
_cell.angle_beta   90.00
_cell.angle_gamma   90.00
#
_symmetry.space_group_name_H-M   'P 1'
#
loop_
_entity.id
_entity.type
_entity.pdbx_description
1 polymer ?
#
loop_
_entity_poly.entity_id
_entity_poly.type
_entity_poly.pdbx_seq_one_letter_code
_entity_poly.pdbx_strand_id
1 'polypeptide(L)'
;IKFTSNGAFKRWYIELSVSGADTNDALSITLNGDPLPWTTKGVKDRSFYSWRSSDAGFPAGDHVLNITAGGPFDSPIIKQLCNAVIYEYAGEDEFKLDDNDHIGFYPTWDINKRLSYRPDNEKCLMRNMTSPQFCAPCQENMWLQFLTRISFIEDVVVTGKDVALKLIPLGQLRPNPIPNERYSVQWFNNDNEVTKFRDQFNIDVSTMSGVAKQWTVKVNFTTPTIRIDSKGVTRAERTFNVDYTPPSLLDSLVGEQAKNRVKWKGARSLTAMKLCLHLIRRNRPMNIACKY
;
A
#
# COMPACT_ATOMS: atom_id res chain seq x y z
N ILE A 1 -11.64 -8.55 45.92
CA ILE A 1 -10.92 -7.43 45.27
C ILE A 1 -11.62 -6.15 45.67
N LYS A 2 -10.90 -5.16 46.23
CA LYS A 2 -11.45 -3.86 46.62
C LYS A 2 -10.95 -2.79 45.65
N PHE A 3 -11.81 -1.89 45.21
CA PHE A 3 -11.47 -0.80 44.29
C PHE A 3 -12.38 0.41 44.56
N THR A 4 -11.97 1.59 44.10
CA THR A 4 -12.72 2.85 44.29
C THR A 4 -13.03 3.43 42.92
N SER A 5 -14.29 3.77 42.66
CA SER A 5 -14.70 4.52 41.46
C SER A 5 -14.93 5.98 41.82
N ASN A 6 -14.63 6.88 40.88
CA ASN A 6 -14.97 8.30 40.98
C ASN A 6 -16.39 8.61 40.49
N GLY A 7 -17.12 7.63 39.95
CA GLY A 7 -18.47 7.80 39.42
C GLY A 7 -18.58 8.59 38.12
N ALA A 8 -17.47 8.90 37.45
CA ALA A 8 -17.46 9.74 36.26
C ALA A 8 -17.75 8.95 34.96
N PHE A 9 -17.53 7.64 34.99
CA PHE A 9 -17.70 6.78 33.82
C PHE A 9 -19.15 6.36 33.64
N LYS A 10 -19.54 6.07 32.39
CA LYS A 10 -20.93 5.74 32.04
C LYS A 10 -21.16 4.24 31.89
N ARG A 11 -20.09 3.44 32.00
CA ARG A 11 -20.07 2.01 31.70
C ARG A 11 -19.02 1.30 32.51
N TRP A 12 -19.19 0.00 32.68
CA TRP A 12 -18.16 -0.87 33.23
C TRP A 12 -18.15 -2.24 32.58
N TYR A 13 -16.99 -2.89 32.64
CA TYR A 13 -16.77 -4.26 32.22
C TYR A 13 -15.91 -4.98 33.25
N ILE A 14 -16.34 -6.16 33.66
CA ILE A 14 -15.58 -7.06 34.52
C ILE A 14 -15.30 -8.31 33.70
N GLU A 15 -14.04 -8.74 33.67
CA GLU A 15 -13.66 -10.03 33.12
C GLU A 15 -12.85 -10.82 34.14
N LEU A 16 -13.26 -12.06 34.31
CA LEU A 16 -12.56 -13.04 35.11
C LEU A 16 -12.10 -14.17 34.21
N SER A 17 -10.95 -14.73 34.53
CA SER A 17 -10.58 -16.03 33.98
C SER A 17 -10.27 -17.01 35.09
N VAL A 18 -10.86 -18.20 35.00
CA VAL A 18 -10.83 -19.23 36.04
C VAL A 18 -10.55 -20.59 35.42
N SER A 19 -9.72 -21.38 36.08
CA SER A 19 -9.47 -22.79 35.76
C SER A 19 -10.07 -23.70 36.83
N GLY A 20 -10.44 -24.93 36.46
CA GLY A 20 -11.01 -25.91 37.39
C GLY A 20 -12.45 -25.64 37.85
N ALA A 21 -13.18 -24.76 37.17
CA ALA A 21 -14.56 -24.40 37.48
C ALA A 21 -15.56 -25.06 36.51
N ASP A 22 -15.56 -26.40 36.46
CA ASP A 22 -16.38 -27.21 35.55
C ASP A 22 -17.81 -27.45 36.05
N THR A 23 -18.13 -27.14 37.31
CA THR A 23 -19.46 -27.27 37.89
C THR A 23 -20.07 -25.91 38.29
N ASN A 24 -21.40 -25.81 38.32
CA ASN A 24 -22.09 -24.55 38.65
C ASN A 24 -21.90 -24.09 40.10
N ASP A 25 -21.56 -25.00 41.00
CA ASP A 25 -21.26 -24.70 42.41
C ASP A 25 -19.77 -24.36 42.64
N ALA A 26 -18.94 -24.38 41.59
CA ALA A 26 -17.49 -24.18 41.72
C ALA A 26 -17.11 -22.76 42.19
N LEU A 27 -17.96 -21.76 41.94
CA LEU A 27 -17.72 -20.36 42.29
C LEU A 27 -19.00 -19.64 42.71
N SER A 28 -18.84 -18.62 43.53
CA SER A 28 -19.84 -17.57 43.74
C SER A 28 -19.16 -16.22 43.52
N ILE A 29 -19.82 -15.36 42.74
CA ILE A 29 -19.29 -14.06 42.34
C ILE A 29 -20.31 -13.01 42.75
N THR A 30 -19.89 -12.04 43.56
CA THR A 30 -20.75 -10.91 43.96
C THR A 30 -20.03 -9.58 43.76
N LEU A 31 -20.80 -8.58 43.37
CA LEU A 31 -20.38 -7.19 43.25
C LEU A 31 -21.17 -6.37 44.27
N ASN A 32 -20.47 -5.79 45.25
CA ASN A 32 -21.09 -5.06 46.38
C ASN A 32 -22.13 -5.87 47.17
N GLY A 33 -21.99 -7.21 47.17
CA GLY A 33 -22.93 -8.14 47.80
C GLY A 33 -23.96 -8.72 46.84
N ASP A 34 -24.23 -8.08 45.70
CA ASP A 34 -25.19 -8.55 44.71
C ASP A 34 -24.58 -9.64 43.82
N PRO A 35 -25.28 -10.76 43.58
CA PRO A 35 -24.78 -11.82 42.71
C PRO A 35 -24.57 -11.37 41.27
N LEU A 36 -23.42 -11.69 40.70
CA LEU A 36 -23.19 -11.61 39.26
C LEU A 36 -23.59 -12.96 38.62
N PRO A 37 -24.51 -12.97 37.64
CA PRO A 37 -25.00 -14.20 37.03
C PRO A 37 -23.87 -14.90 36.27
N TRP A 38 -23.59 -16.15 36.62
CA TRP A 38 -22.58 -16.95 35.94
C TRP A 38 -23.03 -18.40 35.88
N THR A 39 -22.54 -19.14 34.90
CA THR A 39 -22.77 -20.57 34.74
C THR A 39 -21.50 -21.22 34.25
N THR A 40 -21.23 -22.46 34.67
CA THR A 40 -20.08 -23.20 34.19
C THR A 40 -20.12 -23.38 32.67
N LYS A 41 -18.94 -23.33 32.03
CA LYS A 41 -18.75 -23.81 30.64
C LYS A 41 -18.56 -25.32 30.54
N GLY A 42 -18.57 -26.04 31.67
CA GLY A 42 -18.44 -27.49 31.74
C GLY A 42 -17.03 -28.01 31.49
N VAL A 43 -16.02 -27.13 31.49
CA VAL A 43 -14.63 -27.46 31.19
C VAL A 43 -13.72 -27.10 32.35
N LYS A 44 -12.70 -27.93 32.58
CA LYS A 44 -11.67 -27.69 33.60
C LYS A 44 -10.56 -26.75 33.14
N ASP A 45 -10.43 -26.55 31.82
CA ASP A 45 -9.49 -25.60 31.24
C ASP A 45 -9.91 -24.14 31.52
N ARG A 46 -8.97 -23.21 31.32
CA ARG A 46 -9.16 -21.80 31.58
C ARG A 46 -10.34 -21.25 30.78
N SER A 47 -11.35 -20.79 31.49
CA SER A 47 -12.54 -20.17 30.93
C SER A 47 -12.59 -18.70 31.28
N PHE A 48 -13.04 -17.89 30.32
CA PHE A 48 -13.27 -16.45 30.48
C PHE A 48 -14.76 -16.19 30.70
N TYR A 49 -15.07 -15.35 31.68
CA TYR A 49 -16.41 -14.92 32.04
C TYR A 49 -16.41 -13.40 32.12
N SER A 50 -17.43 -12.77 31.56
CA SER A 50 -17.53 -11.33 31.54
C SER A 50 -18.92 -10.81 31.86
N TRP A 51 -18.95 -9.63 32.48
CA TRP A 51 -20.14 -8.88 32.82
C TRP A 51 -19.92 -7.45 32.37
N ARG A 52 -20.97 -6.81 31.85
CA ARG A 52 -20.90 -5.43 31.42
C ARG A 52 -22.18 -4.69 31.77
N SER A 53 -22.05 -3.40 32.05
CA SER A 53 -23.14 -2.45 31.93
C SER A 53 -22.83 -1.48 30.80
N SER A 54 -23.73 -1.40 29.84
CA SER A 54 -23.62 -0.56 28.64
C SER A 54 -24.15 0.87 28.85
N ASP A 55 -24.89 1.10 29.92
CA ASP A 55 -25.69 2.30 30.18
C ASP A 55 -25.51 2.89 31.59
N ALA A 56 -24.82 2.19 32.50
CA ALA A 56 -24.49 2.68 33.82
C ALA A 56 -23.04 2.39 34.21
N GLY A 57 -22.36 3.41 34.77
CA GLY A 57 -21.06 3.25 35.41
C GLY A 57 -21.18 2.76 36.85
N PHE A 58 -20.04 2.57 37.51
CA PHE A 58 -20.05 2.43 38.96
C PHE A 58 -20.40 3.77 39.62
N PRO A 59 -21.22 3.79 40.68
CA PRO A 59 -21.38 4.98 41.50
C PRO A 59 -20.04 5.43 42.12
N ALA A 60 -19.91 6.70 42.48
CA ALA A 60 -18.73 7.15 43.21
C ALA A 60 -18.64 6.47 44.58
N GLY A 61 -17.48 5.90 44.91
CA GLY A 61 -17.23 5.26 46.19
C GLY A 61 -16.45 3.95 46.11
N ASP A 62 -16.43 3.24 47.23
CA ASP A 62 -15.74 1.96 47.35
C ASP A 62 -16.62 0.79 46.91
N HIS A 63 -16.00 -0.14 46.21
CA HIS A 63 -16.64 -1.33 45.68
C HIS A 63 -15.85 -2.58 46.03
N VAL A 64 -16.58 -3.70 46.13
CA VAL A 64 -16.01 -5.00 46.44
C VAL A 64 -16.51 -6.02 45.44
N LEU A 65 -15.59 -6.52 44.61
CA LEU A 65 -15.81 -7.73 43.81
C LEU A 65 -15.33 -8.93 44.63
N ASN A 66 -16.26 -9.76 45.09
CA ASN A 66 -15.96 -10.96 45.85
C ASN A 66 -16.06 -12.20 44.96
N ILE A 67 -15.03 -13.04 44.98
CA ILE A 67 -15.00 -14.31 44.27
C ILE A 67 -14.70 -15.38 45.31
N THR A 68 -15.65 -16.27 45.53
CA THR A 68 -15.55 -17.34 46.51
C THR A 68 -15.51 -18.68 45.79
N ALA A 69 -14.51 -19.51 46.07
CA ALA A 69 -14.49 -20.88 45.59
C ALA A 69 -15.54 -21.71 46.33
N GLY A 70 -16.25 -22.57 45.60
CA GLY A 70 -17.24 -23.50 46.12
C GLY A 70 -17.05 -24.90 45.55
N GLY A 71 -17.96 -25.80 45.94
CA GLY A 71 -18.03 -27.17 45.47
C GLY A 71 -16.84 -28.05 45.89
N PRO A 72 -16.97 -29.39 45.76
CA PRO A 72 -15.90 -30.33 46.11
C PRO A 72 -14.68 -30.13 45.21
N PHE A 73 -13.49 -30.33 45.76
CA PHE A 73 -12.22 -30.31 45.02
C PHE A 73 -11.61 -31.71 45.03
N ASP A 74 -11.84 -32.46 43.95
CA ASP A 74 -11.30 -33.81 43.74
C ASP A 74 -10.78 -33.94 42.30
N SER A 75 -9.77 -33.12 41.96
CA SER A 75 -9.19 -33.12 40.63
C SER A 75 -7.71 -32.69 40.67
N PRO A 76 -6.86 -33.25 39.80
CA PRO A 76 -5.48 -32.77 39.65
C PRO A 76 -5.41 -31.34 39.09
N ILE A 77 -6.49 -30.83 38.48
CA ILE A 77 -6.58 -29.47 37.99
C ILE A 77 -7.08 -28.57 39.11
N ILE A 78 -6.23 -27.64 39.55
CA ILE A 78 -6.52 -26.72 40.66
C ILE A 78 -7.63 -25.74 40.27
N LYS A 79 -8.58 -25.52 41.19
CA LYS A 79 -9.52 -24.40 41.13
C LYS A 79 -8.77 -23.10 41.36
N GLN A 80 -8.59 -22.30 40.32
CA GLN A 80 -7.74 -21.11 40.38
C GLN A 80 -8.38 -19.92 39.69
N LEU A 81 -8.48 -18.79 40.38
CA LEU A 81 -8.67 -17.49 39.77
C LEU A 81 -7.36 -17.08 39.07
N CYS A 82 -7.34 -17.12 37.74
CA CYS A 82 -6.15 -16.84 36.95
C CYS A 82 -5.96 -15.34 36.68
N ASN A 83 -7.05 -14.61 36.53
CA ASN A 83 -7.04 -13.17 36.30
C ASN A 83 -8.41 -12.58 36.68
N ALA A 84 -8.39 -11.34 37.17
CA ALA A 84 -9.55 -10.48 37.27
C ALA A 84 -9.18 -9.09 36.75
N VAL A 85 -9.98 -8.56 35.81
CA VAL A 85 -9.86 -7.17 35.36
C VAL A 85 -11.20 -6.46 35.48
N ILE A 86 -11.14 -5.20 35.87
CA ILE A 86 -12.26 -4.30 36.04
C ILE A 86 -11.91 -3.05 35.24
N TYR A 87 -12.78 -2.70 34.28
CA TYR A 87 -12.65 -1.50 33.46
C TYR A 87 -13.87 -0.62 33.64
N GLU A 88 -13.64 0.69 33.61
CA GLU A 88 -14.67 1.70 33.47
C GLU A 88 -14.46 2.42 32.14
N TYR A 89 -15.56 2.68 31.43
CA TYR A 89 -15.50 3.32 30.11
C TYR A 89 -16.39 4.56 30.07
N ALA A 90 -15.98 5.53 29.25
CA ALA A 90 -16.86 6.60 28.82
C ALA A 90 -18.05 6.06 28.01
N GLY A 91 -19.05 6.90 27.75
CA GLY A 91 -20.22 6.49 26.94
C GLY A 91 -19.91 6.40 25.45
N GLU A 92 -20.93 6.00 24.67
CA GLU A 92 -20.83 5.95 23.20
C GLU A 92 -20.53 7.30 22.55
N ASP A 93 -20.73 8.42 23.25
CA ASP A 93 -20.35 9.74 22.74
C ASP A 93 -18.83 9.90 22.58
N GLU A 94 -18.05 9.12 23.32
CA GLU A 94 -16.59 9.17 23.32
C GLU A 94 -15.95 7.81 22.93
N PHE A 95 -16.45 6.72 23.50
CA PHE A 95 -15.90 5.37 23.35
C PHE A 95 -16.95 4.44 22.72
N LYS A 96 -16.83 4.28 21.40
CA LYS A 96 -17.78 3.58 20.51
C LYS A 96 -17.68 2.05 20.61
N LEU A 97 -17.96 1.49 21.77
CA LEU A 97 -17.83 0.05 22.05
C LEU A 97 -18.88 -0.80 21.36
N ASP A 98 -20.11 -0.31 21.25
CA ASP A 98 -21.21 -1.09 20.68
C ASP A 98 -21.33 -0.89 19.15
N ASP A 99 -20.63 0.08 18.58
CA ASP A 99 -20.53 0.31 17.14
C ASP A 99 -19.27 -0.35 16.56
N ASN A 100 -19.40 -1.62 16.17
CA ASN A 100 -18.30 -2.40 15.59
C ASN A 100 -17.77 -1.82 14.25
N ASP A 101 -18.55 -0.98 13.57
CA ASP A 101 -18.15 -0.32 12.33
C ASP A 101 -17.35 0.96 12.58
N HIS A 102 -17.41 1.50 13.79
CA HIS A 102 -16.66 2.69 14.15
C HIS A 102 -15.15 2.42 14.15
N ILE A 103 -14.39 3.33 13.55
CA ILE A 103 -12.93 3.32 13.63
C ILE A 103 -12.53 4.58 14.38
N GLY A 104 -12.22 4.43 15.66
CA GLY A 104 -11.72 5.52 16.49
C GLY A 104 -10.20 5.56 16.57
N PHE A 105 -9.68 6.53 17.33
CA PHE A 105 -8.26 6.70 17.57
C PHE A 105 -8.02 6.79 19.08
N TYR A 106 -7.73 5.65 19.71
CA TYR A 106 -7.73 5.56 21.16
C TYR A 106 -6.31 5.46 21.71
N PRO A 107 -5.99 6.22 22.76
CA PRO A 107 -4.67 6.21 23.37
C PRO A 107 -4.39 4.86 24.04
N THR A 108 -3.22 4.29 23.77
CA THR A 108 -2.74 3.05 24.39
C THR A 108 -1.33 3.25 24.93
N TRP A 109 -1.07 2.80 26.15
CA TRP A 109 0.24 2.92 26.77
C TRP A 109 1.02 1.62 26.62
N ASP A 110 2.29 1.70 26.22
CA ASP A 110 3.18 0.53 26.20
C ASP A 110 3.77 0.23 27.60
N ILE A 111 4.54 -0.86 27.71
CA ILE A 111 5.20 -1.25 28.98
C ILE A 111 6.18 -0.20 29.51
N ASN A 112 6.68 0.69 28.64
CA ASN A 112 7.56 1.80 28.99
C ASN A 112 6.80 3.11 29.25
N LYS A 113 5.47 3.05 29.41
CA LYS A 113 4.59 4.22 29.57
C LYS A 113 4.69 5.20 28.41
N ARG A 114 4.96 4.73 27.20
CA ARG A 114 4.88 5.56 26.00
C ARG A 114 3.46 5.55 25.47
N LEU A 115 2.93 6.76 25.27
CA LEU A 115 1.66 6.94 24.61
C LEU A 115 1.80 6.53 23.14
N SER A 116 1.02 5.55 22.76
CA SER A 116 0.76 5.14 21.39
C SER A 116 -0.74 5.24 21.13
N TYR A 117 -1.16 4.91 19.93
CA TYR A 117 -2.59 4.89 19.60
C TYR A 117 -2.91 3.61 18.86
N ARG A 118 -4.09 3.07 19.14
CA ARG A 118 -4.63 1.93 18.43
C ARG A 118 -6.04 2.28 17.96
N PRO A 119 -6.42 1.89 16.72
CA PRO A 119 -7.82 1.89 16.38
C PRO A 119 -8.54 0.89 17.28
N ASP A 120 -9.72 1.29 17.74
CA ASP A 120 -10.71 0.37 18.27
C ASP A 120 -11.76 0.20 17.18
N ASN A 121 -11.89 -1.06 16.77
CA ASN A 121 -12.81 -1.52 15.73
C ASN A 121 -12.84 -3.04 15.83
N GLU A 122 -13.88 -3.57 16.47
CA GLU A 122 -14.08 -5.02 16.65
C GLU A 122 -14.48 -5.74 15.35
N LYS A 123 -14.73 -4.99 14.27
CA LYS A 123 -14.85 -5.56 12.92
C LYS A 123 -13.50 -5.80 12.25
N CYS A 124 -12.37 -5.43 12.84
CA CYS A 124 -11.07 -5.73 12.26
C CYS A 124 -10.63 -7.16 12.59
N LEU A 125 -10.20 -7.93 11.59
CA LEU A 125 -9.62 -9.28 11.75
C LEU A 125 -8.45 -9.29 12.75
N MET A 126 -7.67 -8.21 12.82
CA MET A 126 -6.55 -8.07 13.77
C MET A 126 -6.99 -7.84 15.23
N ARG A 127 -8.29 -7.62 15.48
CA ARG A 127 -8.91 -7.48 16.80
C ARG A 127 -9.78 -8.68 17.12
N ASN A 128 -10.66 -9.00 16.19
CA ASN A 128 -11.58 -10.10 16.27
C ASN A 128 -11.29 -11.11 15.16
N MET A 129 -10.68 -12.23 15.52
CA MET A 129 -10.31 -13.30 14.58
C MET A 129 -11.52 -13.98 13.92
N THR A 130 -12.75 -13.69 14.37
CA THR A 130 -13.99 -14.14 13.70
C THR A 130 -14.44 -13.19 12.60
N SER A 131 -13.86 -11.98 12.52
CA SER A 131 -14.17 -11.03 11.45
C SER A 131 -13.47 -11.43 10.15
N PRO A 132 -14.16 -11.36 8.99
CA PRO A 132 -13.56 -11.62 7.69
C PRO A 132 -12.84 -10.40 7.08
N GLN A 133 -12.78 -9.25 7.76
CA GLN A 133 -12.35 -7.98 7.16
C GLN A 133 -11.27 -7.27 7.97
N PHE A 134 -10.31 -6.64 7.30
CA PHE A 134 -9.40 -5.67 7.93
C PHE A 134 -10.07 -4.29 7.99
N CYS A 135 -9.87 -3.53 9.06
CA CYS A 135 -10.28 -2.13 9.11
C CYS A 135 -9.38 -1.26 8.20
N ALA A 136 -9.85 -0.06 7.84
CA ALA A 136 -9.15 0.80 6.89
C ALA A 136 -7.69 1.13 7.28
N PRO A 137 -7.35 1.47 8.56
CA PRO A 137 -5.95 1.67 8.95
C PRO A 137 -5.07 0.42 8.80
N CYS A 138 -5.62 -0.77 9.05
CA CYS A 138 -4.88 -2.02 8.88
C CYS A 138 -4.62 -2.31 7.40
N GLN A 139 -5.62 -2.11 6.54
CA GLN A 139 -5.47 -2.28 5.09
C GLN A 139 -4.41 -1.31 4.53
N GLU A 140 -4.46 -0.03 4.93
CA GLU A 140 -3.47 0.98 4.53
C GLU A 140 -2.06 0.57 4.96
N ASN A 141 -1.87 0.18 6.22
CA ASN A 141 -0.56 -0.26 6.70
C ASN A 141 -0.08 -1.53 5.98
N MET A 142 -0.97 -2.48 5.68
CA MET A 142 -0.60 -3.67 4.90
C MET A 142 -0.09 -3.30 3.51
N TRP A 143 -0.77 -2.41 2.80
CA TRP A 143 -0.30 -1.90 1.51
C TRP A 143 1.08 -1.26 1.63
N LEU A 144 1.25 -0.32 2.56
CA LEU A 144 2.52 0.39 2.74
C LEU A 144 3.66 -0.57 3.09
N GLN A 145 3.43 -1.56 3.95
CA GLN A 145 4.47 -2.55 4.30
C GLN A 145 4.79 -3.48 3.13
N PHE A 146 3.78 -3.96 2.41
CA PHE A 146 3.98 -4.86 1.27
C PHE A 146 4.77 -4.18 0.14
N LEU A 147 4.45 -2.93 -0.16
CA LEU A 147 5.09 -2.14 -1.21
C LEU A 147 6.52 -1.70 -0.87
N THR A 148 6.97 -1.84 0.38
CA THR A 148 8.41 -1.68 0.68
C THR A 148 9.27 -2.79 0.10
N ARG A 149 8.68 -3.94 -0.26
CA ARG A 149 9.40 -5.14 -0.71
C ARG A 149 9.10 -5.52 -2.15
N ILE A 150 8.06 -4.95 -2.74
CA ILE A 150 7.53 -5.35 -4.04
C ILE A 150 7.33 -4.11 -4.90
N SER A 151 7.66 -4.24 -6.18
CA SER A 151 7.44 -3.23 -7.20
C SER A 151 6.19 -3.58 -8.02
N PHE A 152 5.46 -2.57 -8.48
CA PHE A 152 4.36 -2.75 -9.43
C PHE A 152 4.82 -3.09 -10.84
N ILE A 153 6.04 -2.68 -11.19
CA ILE A 153 6.65 -3.00 -12.49
C ILE A 153 7.17 -4.43 -12.41
N GLU A 154 6.49 -5.34 -13.09
CA GLU A 154 6.92 -6.72 -13.22
C GLU A 154 8.07 -6.82 -14.22
N ASP A 155 7.91 -6.19 -15.39
CA ASP A 155 8.89 -6.24 -16.46
C ASP A 155 8.71 -5.09 -17.46
N VAL A 156 9.75 -4.84 -18.26
CA VAL A 156 9.69 -3.98 -19.45
C VAL A 156 10.23 -4.80 -20.63
N VAL A 157 9.32 -5.23 -21.51
CA VAL A 157 9.67 -6.07 -22.65
C VAL A 157 9.96 -5.19 -23.86
N VAL A 158 11.17 -5.29 -24.39
CA VAL A 158 11.62 -4.55 -25.57
C VAL A 158 11.70 -5.50 -26.76
N THR A 159 10.92 -5.24 -27.81
CA THR A 159 10.93 -6.00 -29.07
C THR A 159 11.23 -5.06 -30.23
N GLY A 160 12.52 -4.86 -30.51
CA GLY A 160 12.95 -3.90 -31.52
C GLY A 160 12.55 -2.47 -31.15
N LYS A 161 11.57 -1.91 -31.87
CA LYS A 161 11.03 -0.56 -31.64
C LYS A 161 9.85 -0.51 -30.65
N ASP A 162 9.23 -1.66 -30.38
CA ASP A 162 8.05 -1.75 -29.53
C ASP A 162 8.48 -2.04 -28.10
N VAL A 163 7.96 -1.26 -27.15
CA VAL A 163 8.24 -1.42 -25.71
C VAL A 163 6.93 -1.61 -24.97
N ALA A 164 6.82 -2.70 -24.22
CA ALA A 164 5.65 -3.04 -23.42
C ALA A 164 6.00 -3.03 -21.93
N LEU A 165 5.28 -2.21 -21.16
CA LEU A 165 5.34 -2.16 -19.70
C LEU A 165 4.37 -3.20 -19.12
N LYS A 166 4.91 -4.17 -18.38
CA LYS A 166 4.12 -5.15 -17.64
C LYS A 166 3.99 -4.72 -16.18
N LEU A 167 2.75 -4.55 -15.74
CA LEU A 167 2.41 -4.17 -14.37
C LEU A 167 1.57 -5.26 -13.71
N ILE A 168 1.69 -5.36 -12.39
CA ILE A 168 0.74 -6.13 -11.57
C ILE A 168 -0.68 -5.59 -11.86
N PRO A 169 -1.69 -6.45 -12.10
CA PRO A 169 -3.01 -6.05 -12.55
C PRO A 169 -3.83 -5.35 -11.43
N LEU A 170 -3.49 -4.09 -11.17
CA LEU A 170 -4.13 -3.17 -10.22
C LEU A 170 -4.66 -1.92 -10.94
N GLY A 171 -5.46 -1.11 -10.25
CA GLY A 171 -6.04 0.11 -10.82
C GLY A 171 -6.95 -0.19 -12.00
N GLN A 172 -6.72 0.52 -13.11
CA GLN A 172 -7.44 0.31 -14.36
C GLN A 172 -7.16 -1.06 -15.03
N LEU A 173 -6.19 -1.84 -14.54
CA LEU A 173 -5.85 -3.15 -15.08
C LEU A 173 -6.56 -4.31 -14.34
N ARG A 174 -7.31 -4.03 -13.28
CA ARG A 174 -8.08 -5.07 -12.57
C ARG A 174 -9.25 -5.57 -13.44
N PRO A 175 -9.60 -6.87 -13.35
CA PRO A 175 -10.86 -7.38 -13.90
C PRO A 175 -12.09 -6.69 -13.31
N ASN A 176 -12.03 -6.35 -12.02
CA ASN A 176 -13.05 -5.61 -11.28
C ASN A 176 -12.44 -4.28 -10.78
N PRO A 177 -12.61 -3.17 -11.52
CA PRO A 177 -12.01 -1.89 -11.16
C PRO A 177 -12.52 -1.35 -9.83
N ILE A 178 -11.62 -0.78 -9.04
CA ILE A 178 -11.96 -0.04 -7.82
C ILE A 178 -12.01 1.45 -8.16
N PRO A 179 -13.11 2.17 -7.84
CA PRO A 179 -13.19 3.60 -8.09
C PRO A 179 -12.01 4.36 -7.47
N ASN A 180 -11.43 5.29 -8.24
CA ASN A 180 -10.27 6.10 -7.85
C ASN A 180 -8.97 5.32 -7.60
N GLU A 181 -8.90 4.03 -7.96
CA GLU A 181 -7.66 3.27 -8.02
C GLU A 181 -7.07 3.33 -9.44
N ARG A 182 -5.82 3.80 -9.58
CA ARG A 182 -5.18 3.94 -10.90
C ARG A 182 -3.66 3.90 -10.86
N TYR A 183 -3.07 3.49 -11.97
CA TYR A 183 -1.70 3.80 -12.34
C TYR A 183 -1.63 5.07 -13.17
N SER A 184 -0.60 5.88 -12.91
CA SER A 184 -0.12 6.91 -13.83
C SER A 184 1.28 6.54 -14.31
N VAL A 185 1.53 6.63 -15.62
CA VAL A 185 2.77 6.20 -16.26
C VAL A 185 3.42 7.36 -17.00
N GLN A 186 4.73 7.54 -16.78
CA GLN A 186 5.53 8.57 -17.44
C GLN A 186 6.79 7.93 -18.03
N TRP A 187 7.09 8.26 -19.28
CA TRP A 187 8.24 7.75 -20.00
C TRP A 187 9.26 8.86 -20.20
N PHE A 188 10.53 8.54 -20.01
CA PHE A 188 11.65 9.46 -20.11
C PHE A 188 12.71 8.90 -21.07
N ASN A 189 13.29 9.76 -21.90
CA ASN A 189 14.45 9.44 -22.74
C ASN A 189 15.57 10.44 -22.39
N ASN A 190 16.70 9.94 -21.88
CA ASN A 190 17.75 10.77 -21.27
C ASN A 190 17.19 11.87 -20.35
N ASP A 191 16.39 11.46 -19.36
CA ASP A 191 15.75 12.33 -18.36
C ASP A 191 14.71 13.36 -18.87
N ASN A 192 14.44 13.40 -20.18
CA ASN A 192 13.40 14.23 -20.74
C ASN A 192 12.09 13.44 -20.86
N GLU A 193 11.01 13.95 -20.27
CA GLU A 193 9.70 13.30 -20.35
C GLU A 193 9.17 13.33 -21.79
N VAL A 194 8.83 12.16 -22.32
CA VAL A 194 8.15 12.00 -23.60
C VAL A 194 6.64 12.00 -23.35
N THR A 195 6.06 13.19 -23.24
CA THR A 195 4.65 13.39 -22.84
C THR A 195 3.63 12.70 -23.76
N LYS A 196 3.98 12.47 -25.04
CA LYS A 196 3.18 11.71 -26.00
C LYS A 196 2.85 10.29 -25.52
N PHE A 197 3.72 9.68 -24.72
CA PHE A 197 3.57 8.32 -24.21
C PHE A 197 2.96 8.25 -22.81
N ARG A 198 2.54 9.39 -22.24
CA ARG A 198 1.97 9.43 -20.89
C ARG A 198 0.76 8.50 -20.79
N ASP A 199 0.70 7.75 -19.68
CA ASP A 199 -0.33 6.75 -19.36
C ASP A 199 -0.49 5.62 -20.39
N GLN A 200 0.46 5.46 -21.32
CA GLN A 200 0.52 4.33 -22.23
C GLN A 200 1.33 3.18 -21.62
N PHE A 201 0.82 1.96 -21.77
CA PHE A 201 1.52 0.73 -21.38
C PHE A 201 2.32 0.09 -22.51
N ASN A 202 2.04 0.48 -23.75
CA ASN A 202 2.76 0.04 -24.93
C ASN A 202 3.13 1.27 -25.75
N ILE A 203 4.39 1.38 -26.14
CA ILE A 203 4.91 2.53 -26.89
C ILE A 203 5.73 2.05 -28.09
N ASP A 204 5.72 2.85 -29.16
CA ASP A 204 6.59 2.66 -30.33
C ASP A 204 7.61 3.80 -30.37
N VAL A 205 8.87 3.48 -30.05
CA VAL A 205 9.94 4.48 -29.96
C VAL A 205 10.34 5.04 -31.33
N SER A 206 9.99 4.38 -32.44
CA SER A 206 10.28 4.87 -33.79
C SER A 206 9.52 6.14 -34.15
N THR A 207 8.47 6.46 -33.38
CA THR A 207 7.68 7.68 -33.59
C THR A 207 8.35 8.95 -33.06
N MET A 208 9.59 8.83 -32.56
CA MET A 208 10.43 9.91 -32.02
C MET A 208 11.73 10.03 -32.83
N SER A 209 12.18 11.26 -33.06
CA SER A 209 13.51 11.54 -33.65
C SER A 209 14.54 11.82 -32.54
N GLY A 210 15.81 11.49 -32.79
CA GLY A 210 16.89 11.77 -31.82
C GLY A 210 16.84 10.91 -30.55
N VAL A 211 16.25 9.71 -30.63
CA VAL A 211 16.07 8.80 -29.50
C VAL A 211 17.41 8.33 -28.94
N ALA A 212 17.63 8.55 -27.65
CA ALA A 212 18.75 7.96 -26.95
C ALA A 212 18.48 6.48 -26.61
N LYS A 213 19.57 5.71 -26.43
CA LYS A 213 19.50 4.28 -26.10
C LYS A 213 18.86 4.02 -24.73
N GLN A 214 19.09 4.87 -23.74
CA GLN A 214 18.60 4.68 -22.38
C GLN A 214 17.22 5.33 -22.19
N TRP A 215 16.30 4.57 -21.61
CA TRP A 215 14.95 4.98 -21.28
C TRP A 215 14.65 4.69 -19.82
N THR A 216 13.79 5.51 -19.24
CA THR A 216 13.27 5.30 -17.89
C THR A 216 11.76 5.40 -17.91
N VAL A 217 11.08 4.45 -17.28
CA VAL A 217 9.65 4.51 -17.03
C VAL A 217 9.41 4.70 -15.55
N LYS A 218 8.53 5.63 -15.21
CA LYS A 218 8.09 5.93 -13.85
C LYS A 218 6.60 5.65 -13.75
N VAL A 219 6.22 4.90 -12.72
CA VAL A 219 4.85 4.47 -12.46
C VAL A 219 4.47 4.91 -11.07
N ASN A 220 3.32 5.57 -10.95
CA ASN A 220 2.73 5.92 -9.66
C ASN A 220 1.39 5.21 -9.50
N PHE A 221 1.25 4.45 -8.43
CA PHE A 221 0.00 3.82 -8.03
C PHE A 221 -0.77 4.73 -7.06
N THR A 222 -2.07 4.85 -7.26
CA THR A 222 -2.98 5.60 -6.39
C THR A 222 -4.18 4.72 -6.09
N THR A 223 -4.60 4.66 -4.83
CA THR A 223 -5.75 3.87 -4.37
C THR A 223 -6.43 4.58 -3.21
N PRO A 224 -7.78 4.55 -3.09
CA PRO A 224 -8.49 5.16 -1.97
C PRO A 224 -8.10 4.57 -0.60
N THR A 225 -7.52 3.36 -0.57
CA THR A 225 -7.08 2.71 0.66
C THR A 225 -5.82 3.33 1.26
N ILE A 226 -4.95 3.93 0.44
CA ILE A 226 -3.72 4.59 0.90
C ILE A 226 -3.98 6.09 0.92
N ARG A 227 -4.13 6.65 2.12
CA ARG A 227 -4.40 8.07 2.32
C ARG A 227 -3.12 8.88 2.27
N ILE A 228 -2.04 8.36 2.86
CA ILE A 228 -0.75 9.03 2.92
C ILE A 228 0.39 8.04 2.64
N ASP A 229 1.19 8.32 1.62
CA ASP A 229 2.44 7.63 1.34
C ASP A 229 3.65 8.53 1.68
N SER A 230 4.04 8.51 2.96
CA SER A 230 5.19 9.29 3.44
C SER A 230 6.54 8.73 3.01
N LYS A 231 6.59 7.49 2.54
CA LYS A 231 7.83 6.78 2.17
C LYS A 231 8.04 6.70 0.65
N GLY A 232 7.07 7.12 -0.15
CA GLY A 232 7.12 7.06 -1.61
C GLY A 232 7.04 5.62 -2.15
N VAL A 233 6.50 4.67 -1.39
CA VAL A 233 6.44 3.24 -1.77
C VAL A 233 5.38 2.96 -2.83
N THR A 234 4.46 3.88 -3.12
CA THR A 234 3.51 3.72 -4.22
C THR A 234 4.10 4.09 -5.59
N ARG A 235 5.40 4.44 -5.64
CA ARG A 235 6.11 4.82 -6.86
C ARG A 235 7.14 3.75 -7.21
N ALA A 236 7.22 3.43 -8.50
CA ALA A 236 8.22 2.52 -9.04
C ALA A 236 8.88 3.16 -10.27
N GLU A 237 10.16 2.88 -10.46
CA GLU A 237 10.89 3.28 -11.66
C GLU A 237 11.72 2.12 -12.21
N ARG A 238 11.87 2.09 -13.53
CA ARG A 238 12.70 1.11 -14.22
C ARG A 238 13.43 1.76 -15.37
N THR A 239 14.74 1.59 -15.39
CA THR A 239 15.60 1.99 -16.52
C THR A 239 15.89 0.78 -17.38
N PHE A 240 15.84 0.97 -18.70
CA PHE A 240 16.08 -0.06 -19.71
C PHE A 240 16.72 0.55 -20.96
N ASN A 241 17.25 -0.30 -21.83
CA ASN A 241 17.86 0.13 -23.08
C ASN A 241 17.00 -0.33 -24.27
N VAL A 242 16.93 0.52 -25.29
CA VAL A 242 16.31 0.19 -26.57
C VAL A 242 17.38 0.26 -27.66
N ASP A 243 17.69 -0.89 -28.25
CA ASP A 243 18.60 -1.00 -29.39
C ASP A 243 17.82 -0.81 -30.69
N TYR A 244 17.29 0.41 -30.88
CA TYR A 244 16.65 0.86 -32.11
C TYR A 244 17.39 2.06 -32.66
N THR A 245 17.99 1.90 -33.84
CA THR A 245 18.58 3.00 -34.59
C THR A 245 17.54 3.47 -35.61
N PRO A 246 17.01 4.72 -35.50
CA PRO A 246 16.12 5.26 -36.52
C PRO A 246 16.84 5.25 -37.88
N PRO A 247 16.15 4.99 -39.00
CA PRO A 247 16.74 5.18 -40.32
C PRO A 247 17.31 6.58 -40.43
N SER A 248 18.58 6.69 -40.84
CA SER A 248 19.21 7.99 -40.98
C SER A 248 18.54 8.77 -42.13
N LEU A 249 18.48 10.10 -42.04
CA LEU A 249 18.03 10.95 -43.16
C LEU A 249 18.88 10.76 -44.44
N LEU A 250 20.07 10.15 -44.33
CA LEU A 250 20.92 9.78 -45.46
C LEU A 250 20.38 8.54 -46.19
N ASP A 251 19.78 7.57 -45.49
CA ASP A 251 19.27 6.34 -46.10
C ASP A 251 17.99 6.58 -46.93
N SER A 252 17.16 7.56 -46.54
CA SER A 252 15.97 7.96 -47.32
C SER A 252 16.35 8.65 -48.63
N LEU A 253 17.41 9.46 -48.65
CA LEU A 253 17.91 10.14 -49.84
C LEU A 253 18.59 9.17 -50.84
N VAL A 254 19.26 8.12 -50.35
CA VAL A 254 19.87 7.09 -51.20
C VAL A 254 18.80 6.22 -51.88
N GLY A 255 17.69 5.92 -51.19
CA GLY A 255 16.56 5.16 -51.76
C GLY A 255 15.83 5.90 -52.89
N GLU A 256 15.75 7.23 -52.81
CA GLU A 256 15.05 8.06 -53.80
C GLU A 256 15.91 8.32 -55.05
N GLN A 257 17.23 8.44 -54.90
CA GLN A 257 18.19 8.49 -56.02
C GLN A 257 18.27 7.16 -56.79
N ALA A 258 18.12 6.01 -56.11
CA ALA A 258 18.10 4.69 -56.76
C ALA A 258 16.83 4.45 -57.60
N LYS A 259 15.67 4.96 -57.18
CA LYS A 259 14.42 4.88 -57.95
C LYS A 259 14.43 5.73 -59.21
N ASN A 260 15.11 6.88 -59.20
CA ASN A 260 15.20 7.77 -60.37
C ASN A 260 16.22 7.31 -61.44
N ARG A 261 17.10 6.35 -61.16
CA ARG A 261 18.03 5.79 -62.17
C ARG A 261 17.43 4.77 -63.14
N VAL A 262 16.20 4.30 -62.91
CA VAL A 262 15.58 3.25 -63.74
C VAL A 262 14.77 3.83 -64.92
N LYS A 263 14.61 5.16 -65.02
CA LYS A 263 13.75 5.81 -66.03
C LYS A 263 14.47 6.61 -67.12
N TRP A 264 15.67 6.23 -67.55
CA TRP A 264 16.26 6.78 -68.79
C TRP A 264 17.07 5.73 -69.55
N LYS A 265 16.38 4.84 -70.26
CA LYS A 265 16.93 4.07 -71.39
C LYS A 265 15.99 4.23 -72.58
N GLY A 266 16.29 5.20 -73.44
CA GLY A 266 15.51 5.41 -74.65
C GLY A 266 15.78 6.73 -75.36
N ALA A 267 17.00 6.98 -75.82
CA ALA A 267 17.28 7.81 -77.00
C ALA A 267 18.75 7.64 -77.42
N ARG A 268 18.96 7.08 -78.61
CA ARG A 268 20.24 7.11 -79.33
C ARG A 268 20.36 8.47 -80.04
N SER A 269 21.51 9.13 -79.97
CA SER A 269 22.27 9.62 -81.15
C SER A 269 23.46 10.46 -80.69
N LEU A 270 24.52 10.36 -81.50
CA LEU A 270 25.84 10.95 -81.36
C LEU A 270 25.82 12.48 -81.28
N THR A 271 26.82 13.05 -80.58
CA THR A 271 27.85 14.01 -81.08
C THR A 271 28.25 15.00 -79.98
N ALA A 272 29.55 15.36 -79.93
CA ALA A 272 30.25 16.32 -79.07
C ALA A 272 30.79 15.77 -77.72
N MET A 273 32.03 15.26 -77.63
CA MET A 273 33.35 15.95 -77.73
C MET A 273 33.63 16.81 -76.47
N LYS A 274 34.40 16.30 -75.50
CA LYS A 274 35.87 16.45 -75.32
C LYS A 274 36.23 17.78 -74.60
N LEU A 275 37.09 17.66 -73.57
CA LEU A 275 37.73 18.72 -72.76
C LEU A 275 36.75 19.44 -71.79
N CYS A 276 37.05 19.67 -70.52
CA CYS A 276 38.32 20.14 -69.98
C CYS A 276 38.43 19.73 -68.49
N LEU A 277 39.35 18.82 -68.19
CA LEU A 277 40.04 18.77 -66.90
C LEU A 277 41.18 19.80 -67.00
N HIS A 278 41.49 20.48 -65.89
CA HIS A 278 42.58 21.46 -65.64
C HIS A 278 42.30 22.97 -65.83
N LEU A 279 42.67 23.71 -64.76
CA LEU A 279 42.85 25.17 -64.58
C LEU A 279 41.54 25.95 -64.37
N ILE A 280 41.27 26.48 -63.17
CA ILE A 280 41.80 27.76 -62.62
C ILE A 280 41.86 27.64 -61.07
N ARG A 281 43.01 27.30 -60.48
CA ARG A 281 43.95 28.18 -59.74
C ARG A 281 43.49 29.61 -59.36
N ARG A 282 43.65 29.87 -58.05
CA ARG A 282 44.05 31.12 -57.36
C ARG A 282 42.97 32.16 -57.04
N ASN A 283 42.74 32.37 -55.74
CA ASN A 283 42.87 33.69 -55.12
C ASN A 283 43.12 33.60 -53.60
N ARG A 284 44.36 33.90 -53.19
CA ARG A 284 44.70 34.64 -51.96
C ARG A 284 45.37 35.94 -52.40
N PRO A 285 45.17 37.05 -51.68
CA PRO A 285 46.19 37.57 -50.75
C PRO A 285 45.54 38.02 -49.42
N MET A 286 46.17 38.58 -48.38
CA MET A 286 47.47 38.50 -47.68
C MET A 286 47.34 39.50 -46.51
N ASN A 287 47.74 39.08 -45.31
CA ASN A 287 48.01 39.77 -44.03
C ASN A 287 47.92 41.31 -43.92
N ILE A 288 47.38 41.81 -42.78
CA ILE A 288 48.06 42.73 -41.83
C ILE A 288 47.64 42.39 -40.38
N ALA A 289 48.60 42.44 -39.46
CA ALA A 289 48.54 42.11 -38.04
C ALA A 289 48.32 43.32 -37.11
N CYS A 290 47.88 43.08 -35.86
CA CYS A 290 48.37 43.62 -34.56
C CYS A 290 47.42 43.14 -33.43
N LYS A 291 47.83 42.25 -32.51
CA LYS A 291 48.44 42.50 -31.18
C LYS A 291 47.60 43.42 -30.27
N TYR A 292 47.10 42.91 -29.14
CA TYR A 292 47.86 42.63 -27.91
C TYR A 292 47.42 41.31 -27.30
#